data_AF-A0A962SFG9-F1
#
_entry.id   AF-A0A962SFG9-F1
#
_cell.length_a   1.000
_cell.length_b   1.000
_cell.length_c   1.000
_cell.angle_alpha   90.00
_cell.angle_beta   90.00
_cell.angle_gamma   90.00
#
_symmetry.space_group_name_H-M   'P 1'
#
loop_
_entity.id
_entity.type
_entity.pdbx_description
1 polymer ?
#
loop_
_entity_poly.entity_id
_entity_poly.type
_entity_poly.pdbx_seq_one_letter_code
_entity_poly.pdbx_strand_id
1 'polypeptide(L)'
;MNPVKVGLLGLGVVGQGSANVLKRNAQEITRRAANEIVVKRAAVRDINKGRTLVDSAIELSDDPLSVVNDPEISIVVELMGGCEPARTLILQAIANGKHVVTANKA
;
A
#
# COMPACT_ATOMS: atom_id res chain seq x y z
N MET A 1 -16.81 12.79 -4.24
CA MET A 1 -16.02 11.71 -4.89
C MET A 1 -15.40 10.88 -3.79
N ASN A 2 -15.41 9.55 -3.91
CA ASN A 2 -14.81 8.69 -2.89
C ASN A 2 -13.31 8.51 -3.20
N PRO A 3 -12.41 8.78 -2.24
CA PRO A 3 -10.97 8.61 -2.45
C PRO A 3 -10.64 7.16 -2.82
N VAL A 4 -9.68 6.98 -3.71
CA VAL A 4 -9.08 5.67 -4.00
C VAL A 4 -8.15 5.30 -2.85
N LYS A 5 -8.50 4.25 -2.11
CA LYS A 5 -7.71 3.77 -0.99
C LYS A 5 -6.68 2.73 -1.45
N VAL A 6 -5.44 2.96 -1.04
CA VAL A 6 -4.27 2.14 -1.37
C VAL A 6 -3.79 1.40 -0.14
N GLY A 7 -3.45 0.12 -0.32
CA GLY A 7 -2.79 -0.72 0.65
C GLY A 7 -1.34 -1.01 0.26
N LEU A 8 -0.39 -0.87 1.18
CA LEU A 8 1.01 -1.19 0.94
C LEU A 8 1.35 -2.55 1.56
N LEU A 9 2.00 -3.42 0.78
CA LEU A 9 2.67 -4.61 1.30
C LEU A 9 4.16 -4.30 1.38
N GLY A 10 4.67 -4.07 2.59
CA GLY A 10 6.04 -3.65 2.82
C GLY A 10 6.19 -2.13 2.96
N LEU A 11 7.00 -1.73 3.94
CA LEU A 11 7.29 -0.33 4.27
C LEU A 11 8.80 -0.12 4.46
N GLY A 12 9.59 -0.63 3.53
CA GLY A 12 11.02 -0.32 3.42
C GLY A 12 11.24 1.06 2.79
N VAL A 13 12.45 1.29 2.26
CA VAL A 13 12.83 2.56 1.62
C VAL A 13 11.86 2.97 0.52
N VAL A 14 11.50 2.02 -0.36
CA VAL A 14 10.56 2.30 -1.47
C VAL A 14 9.15 2.55 -0.94
N GLY A 15 8.64 1.73 0.00
CA GLY A 15 7.30 1.89 0.56
C GLY A 15 7.10 3.21 1.30
N GLN A 16 8.07 3.61 2.11
CA GLN A 16 8.08 4.91 2.76
C GLN A 16 8.15 6.05 1.72
N GLY A 17 9.03 5.92 0.73
CA GLY A 17 9.15 6.91 -0.36
C GLY A 17 7.84 7.11 -1.12
N SER A 18 7.16 6.02 -1.47
CA SER A 18 5.86 6.04 -2.13
C SER A 18 4.79 6.74 -1.28
N ALA A 19 4.67 6.39 0.00
CA ALA A 19 3.72 7.04 0.90
C ALA A 19 3.98 8.55 1.03
N ASN A 20 5.26 8.93 1.17
CA ASN A 20 5.67 10.33 1.29
C ASN A 20 5.43 11.14 0.01
N VAL A 21 5.72 10.55 -1.16
CA VAL A 21 5.49 11.22 -2.46
C VAL A 21 4.00 11.40 -2.73
N LEU A 22 3.17 10.39 -2.42
CA LEU A 22 1.72 10.51 -2.53
C LEU A 22 1.19 11.66 -1.66
N LYS A 23 1.59 11.71 -0.39
CA LYS A 23 1.19 12.78 0.53
C LYS A 23 1.67 14.16 0.07
N ARG A 24 2.96 14.30 -0.23
CA ARG A 24 3.58 15.59 -0.59
C ARG A 24 3.00 16.19 -1.86
N ASN A 25 2.63 15.36 -2.83
CA ASN A 25 2.15 15.80 -4.13
C ASN A 25 0.63 15.56 -4.31
N ALA A 26 -0.11 15.37 -3.20
CA ALA A 26 -1.52 14.95 -3.24
C ALA A 26 -2.38 15.83 -4.16
N GLN A 27 -2.21 17.15 -4.13
CA GLN A 27 -2.96 18.09 -4.97
C GLN A 27 -2.72 17.86 -6.47
N GLU A 28 -1.45 17.76 -6.89
CA GLU A 28 -1.10 17.57 -8.31
C GLU A 28 -1.50 16.17 -8.79
N ILE A 29 -1.31 15.14 -7.95
CA ILE A 29 -1.72 13.78 -8.26
C ILE A 29 -3.24 13.69 -8.39
N THR A 30 -3.99 14.31 -7.48
CA THR A 30 -5.46 14.34 -7.53
C THR A 30 -5.95 15.05 -8.79
N ARG A 31 -5.32 16.17 -9.16
CA ARG A 31 -5.64 16.90 -10.39
C ARG A 31 -5.47 16.01 -11.64
N ARG A 32 -4.43 15.18 -11.71
CA ARG A 32 -4.15 14.31 -12.86
C ARG A 32 -4.97 13.03 -12.85
N ALA A 33 -5.15 12.41 -11.68
CA ALA A 33 -5.91 11.17 -11.52
C ALA A 33 -7.43 11.42 -11.50
N ALA A 34 -7.87 12.68 -11.42
CA ALA A 34 -9.25 13.10 -11.22
C ALA A 34 -9.91 12.50 -9.96
N ASN A 35 -9.11 11.94 -9.04
CA ASN A 35 -9.56 11.40 -7.77
C ASN A 35 -8.41 11.46 -6.75
N GLU A 36 -8.76 11.60 -5.47
CA GLU A 36 -7.79 11.58 -4.38
C GLU A 36 -7.25 10.16 -4.19
N ILE A 37 -5.94 10.02 -3.97
CA ILE A 37 -5.28 8.74 -3.70
C ILE A 37 -4.71 8.79 -2.29
N VAL A 38 -5.23 7.92 -1.41
CA VAL A 38 -4.86 7.89 0.01
C VAL A 38 -4.30 6.52 0.39
N VAL A 39 -3.19 6.51 1.12
CA VAL A 39 -2.67 5.27 1.71
C VAL A 39 -3.48 4.98 2.97
N LYS A 40 -4.28 3.91 2.96
CA LYS A 40 -5.11 3.49 4.10
C LYS A 40 -4.27 2.70 5.10
N ARG A 41 -3.60 1.65 4.62
CA ARG A 41 -2.91 0.67 5.47
C ARG A 41 -1.58 0.23 4.86
N ALA A 42 -0.59 -0.05 5.70
CA ALA A 42 0.65 -0.69 5.30
C ALA A 42 0.93 -1.92 6.17
N ALA A 43 1.23 -3.06 5.52
CA ALA A 43 1.67 -4.27 6.18
C ALA A 43 3.19 -4.22 6.42
N VAL A 44 3.60 -4.42 7.67
CA VAL A 44 5.00 -4.32 8.14
C VAL A 44 5.32 -5.43 9.12
N ARG A 45 6.55 -5.95 9.14
CA ARG A 45 6.93 -6.99 10.11
C ARG A 45 6.99 -6.49 11.56
N ASP A 46 7.28 -5.21 11.75
CA ASP A 46 7.41 -4.56 13.05
C ASP A 46 6.66 -3.23 13.01
N ILE A 47 5.55 -3.16 13.75
CA ILE A 47 4.66 -1.99 13.80
C ILE A 47 5.38 -0.80 14.45
N ASN A 48 6.18 -1.02 15.49
CA ASN A 48 6.87 0.05 16.20
C ASN A 48 7.90 0.70 15.28
N LYS A 49 8.69 -0.12 14.58
CA LYS A 49 9.63 0.38 13.56
C LYS A 49 8.89 1.09 12.44
N GLY A 50 7.83 0.49 11.90
CA GLY A 50 7.04 1.07 10.82
C GLY A 50 6.44 2.43 11.18
N ARG A 51 5.99 2.62 12.42
CA ARG A 51 5.38 3.88 12.89
C ARG A 51 6.35 5.06 12.87
N THR A 52 7.65 4.81 12.94
CA THR A 52 8.68 5.86 12.81
C THR A 52 8.89 6.32 11.36
N LEU A 53 8.37 5.58 10.38
CA LEU A 53 8.62 5.81 8.95
C LEU A 53 7.50 6.58 8.26
N VAL A 54 6.27 6.54 8.79
CA VAL A 54 5.09 7.12 8.14
C VAL A 54 4.21 7.89 9.11
N ASP A 55 3.34 8.72 8.53
CA ASP A 55 2.33 9.49 9.27
C ASP A 55 1.39 8.60 10.10
N SER A 56 0.85 9.14 11.20
CA SER A 56 -0.10 8.46 12.06
C SER A 56 -1.44 8.14 11.36
N ALA A 57 -1.78 8.84 10.29
CA ALA A 57 -2.97 8.58 9.48
C ALA A 57 -2.94 7.24 8.74
N ILE A 58 -1.75 6.65 8.52
CA ILE A 58 -1.62 5.33 7.88
C ILE A 58 -1.75 4.25 8.95
N GLU A 59 -2.72 3.35 8.79
CA GLU A 59 -2.85 2.19 9.65
C GLU A 59 -1.68 1.22 9.40
N LEU A 60 -1.10 0.68 10.46
CA LEU A 60 -0.06 -0.33 10.35
C LEU A 60 -0.59 -1.66 10.86
N SER A 61 -0.27 -2.72 10.14
CA SER A 61 -0.59 -4.09 10.53
C SER A 61 0.62 -4.99 10.30
N ASP A 62 0.78 -6.00 11.13
CA ASP A 62 1.73 -7.09 10.95
C ASP A 62 1.16 -8.27 10.16
N ASP A 63 -0.14 -8.24 9.87
CA ASP A 63 -0.83 -9.18 8.99
C ASP A 63 -0.99 -8.60 7.58
N PRO A 64 -0.28 -9.12 6.56
CA PRO A 64 -0.47 -8.68 5.17
C PRO A 64 -1.85 -9.04 4.60
N LEU A 65 -2.55 -10.03 5.18
CA LEU A 65 -3.91 -10.37 4.77
C LEU A 65 -4.90 -9.26 5.10
N SER A 66 -4.66 -8.51 6.18
CA SER A 66 -5.42 -7.32 6.50
C SER A 66 -5.39 -6.26 5.40
N VAL A 67 -4.39 -6.27 4.51
CA VAL A 67 -4.32 -5.35 3.36
C VAL A 67 -5.06 -5.94 2.16
N VAL A 68 -4.75 -7.19 1.79
CA VAL A 68 -5.31 -7.79 0.57
C VAL A 68 -6.78 -8.20 0.71
N ASN A 69 -7.30 -8.35 1.93
CA ASN A 69 -8.70 -8.69 2.18
C ASN A 69 -9.58 -7.49 2.57
N ASP A 70 -9.02 -6.30 2.76
CA ASP A 70 -9.80 -5.12 3.14
C ASP A 70 -10.71 -4.68 1.98
N PRO A 71 -12.05 -4.71 2.13
CA PRO A 71 -12.97 -4.37 1.04
C PRO A 71 -12.88 -2.90 0.61
N GLU A 72 -12.36 -2.02 1.47
CA GLU A 72 -12.21 -0.60 1.14
C GLU A 72 -10.94 -0.30 0.35
N ILE A 73 -9.95 -1.20 0.35
CA ILE A 73 -8.71 -1.03 -0.41
C ILE A 73 -8.94 -1.44 -1.88
N SER A 74 -8.79 -0.49 -2.80
CA SER A 74 -9.00 -0.73 -4.24
C SER A 74 -7.71 -1.11 -4.97
N ILE A 75 -6.56 -0.66 -4.46
CA ILE A 75 -5.24 -0.88 -5.06
C ILE A 75 -4.28 -1.44 -4.00
N VAL A 76 -3.60 -2.52 -4.32
CA VAL A 76 -2.49 -3.07 -3.52
C VAL A 76 -1.17 -2.73 -4.20
N VAL A 77 -0.24 -2.14 -3.46
CA VAL A 77 1.13 -1.87 -3.91
C VAL A 77 2.07 -2.83 -3.20
N GLU A 78 2.70 -3.74 -3.93
CA GLU A 78 3.61 -4.75 -3.38
C GLU A 78 5.08 -4.32 -3.48
N LEU A 79 5.72 -4.24 -2.32
CA LEU A 79 7.07 -3.71 -2.09
C LEU A 79 7.84 -4.53 -1.04
N MET A 80 7.44 -5.78 -0.80
CA MET A 80 8.08 -6.67 0.17
C MET A 80 9.36 -7.28 -0.39
N GLY A 81 9.39 -7.55 -1.70
CA GLY A 81 10.47 -8.26 -2.37
C GLY A 81 10.45 -9.78 -2.12
N GLY A 82 11.23 -10.53 -2.91
CA GLY A 82 11.26 -11.99 -2.88
C GLY A 82 10.02 -12.63 -3.54
N CYS A 83 10.05 -13.96 -3.74
CA CYS A 83 8.96 -14.63 -4.46
C CYS A 83 7.75 -14.93 -3.55
N GLU A 84 7.99 -15.50 -2.36
CA GLU A 84 6.96 -15.77 -1.36
C GLU A 84 7.26 -15.00 -0.07
N PRO A 85 6.25 -14.45 0.63
CA PRO A 85 4.81 -14.59 0.37
C PRO A 85 4.23 -13.62 -0.69
N ALA A 86 5.07 -12.84 -1.39
CA ALA A 86 4.63 -11.78 -2.29
C ALA A 86 3.69 -12.27 -3.40
N ARG A 87 4.06 -13.37 -4.10
CA ARG A 87 3.25 -13.96 -5.16
C ARG A 87 1.88 -14.39 -4.68
N THR A 88 1.81 -15.09 -3.54
CA THR A 88 0.54 -15.53 -2.96
C THR A 88 -0.37 -14.34 -2.63
N LEU A 89 0.18 -13.29 -2.02
CA LEU A 89 -0.57 -12.08 -1.67
C LEU A 89 -1.06 -11.30 -2.90
N ILE A 90 -0.22 -11.19 -3.94
CA ILE A 90 -0.60 -10.55 -5.21
C ILE A 90 -1.77 -11.29 -5.86
N LEU A 91 -1.68 -12.62 -5.98
CA LEU A 91 -2.75 -13.43 -6.59
C LEU A 91 -4.05 -13.33 -5.81
N GLN A 92 -3.99 -13.29 -4.47
CA GLN A 92 -5.16 -13.09 -3.63
C GLN A 92 -5.77 -11.69 -3.80
N ALA A 93 -4.95 -10.64 -3.88
CA ALA A 93 -5.44 -9.28 -4.15
C ALA A 93 -6.18 -9.21 -5.49
N ILE A 94 -5.64 -9.85 -6.54
CA ILE A 94 -6.28 -9.95 -7.86
C ILE A 94 -7.60 -10.72 -7.76
N ALA A 95 -7.62 -11.86 -7.06
CA ALA A 95 -8.85 -12.64 -6.84
C ALA A 95 -9.92 -11.84 -6.09
N ASN A 96 -9.51 -10.93 -5.20
CA ASN A 96 -10.39 -9.99 -4.49
C ASN A 96 -10.78 -8.75 -5.31
N GLY A 97 -10.48 -8.72 -6.61
CA GLY A 97 -10.85 -7.63 -7.52
C GLY A 97 -10.03 -6.35 -7.35
N LYS A 98 -8.84 -6.43 -6.73
CA LYS A 98 -7.98 -5.27 -6.49
C LYS A 98 -6.98 -5.10 -7.63
N HIS A 99 -6.68 -3.85 -7.99
CA HIS A 99 -5.55 -3.57 -8.86
C HIS A 99 -4.24 -3.81 -8.11
N VAL A 100 -3.21 -4.28 -8.81
CA VAL A 100 -1.88 -4.50 -8.24
C VAL A 100 -0.84 -3.67 -8.95
N VAL A 101 -0.01 -2.98 -8.18
CA VAL A 101 1.23 -2.32 -8.62
C VAL A 101 2.37 -2.98 -7.87
N THR A 102 3.43 -3.43 -8.54
CA THR A 102 4.59 -4.05 -7.87
C THR A 102 5.89 -3.47 -8.39
N ALA A 103 6.89 -3.37 -7.49
CA ALA A 103 8.27 -3.08 -7.84
C ALA A 103 9.19 -4.32 -7.75
N ASN A 104 8.60 -5.49 -7.53
CA ASN A 104 9.31 -6.74 -7.32
C ASN A 104 9.72 -7.37 -8.67
N LYS A 105 10.98 -7.78 -8.75
CA LYS A 105 11.64 -8.29 -9.97
C LYS A 105 12.18 -9.71 -9.80
N ALA A 106 12.08 -10.27 -8.59
CA ALA A 106 12.61 -11.58 -8.25
C ALA A 106 11.86 -12.71 -8.96
#